data_AF-A0A5F2BL10-F1
#
_entry.id   AF-A0A5F2BL10-F1
#
_cell.length_a   1.000
_cell.length_b   1.000
_cell.length_c   1.000
_cell.angle_alpha   90.00
_cell.angle_beta   90.00
_cell.angle_gamma   90.00
#
_symmetry.space_group_name_H-M   'P 1'
#
loop_
_entity.id
_entity.type
_entity.pdbx_description
1 polymer ?
#
loop_
_entity_poly.entity_id
_entity_poly.type
_entity_poly.pdbx_seq_one_letter_code
_entity_poly.pdbx_strand_id
1 'polypeptide(L)'
;MTETKNKSEKLLRTDLIFGFLFFVLNLWLGRFLGLSVDPETFEPSLFRYSALFYGLMFLIFAGIDISLILEKKIPRSFRILAGILVFAFIFGELFYQSKWVRILWENVLQGGESDEPAMERMRTELRYILSLILLTFMILKTLLRIVWNFFWVKTILYFDHS
;
A
#
# COMPACT_ATOMS: atom_id res chain seq x y z
N MET A 1 16.63 22.26 -20.13
CA MET A 1 16.53 22.45 -18.66
C MET A 1 15.07 22.63 -18.20
N THR A 2 14.23 23.33 -18.96
CA THR A 2 12.77 23.52 -18.69
C THR A 2 11.92 22.25 -18.90
N GLU A 3 12.23 21.40 -19.87
CA GLU A 3 11.42 20.22 -20.18
C GLU A 3 11.56 19.10 -19.12
N THR A 4 12.77 18.88 -18.61
CA THR A 4 13.06 17.91 -17.54
C THR A 4 12.42 18.32 -16.22
N LYS A 5 12.43 19.61 -15.89
CA LYS A 5 11.74 20.16 -14.71
C LYS A 5 10.22 19.95 -14.78
N ASN A 6 9.60 20.26 -15.92
CA ASN A 6 8.17 20.03 -16.15
C ASN A 6 7.77 18.55 -16.02
N LYS A 7 8.62 17.62 -16.49
CA LYS A 7 8.40 16.17 -16.34
C LYS A 7 8.47 15.74 -14.86
N SER A 8 9.45 16.23 -14.10
CA SER A 8 9.59 15.94 -12.68
C SER A 8 8.43 16.49 -11.85
N GLU A 9 8.01 17.74 -12.08
CA GLU A 9 6.85 18.32 -11.39
C GLU A 9 5.54 17.56 -11.69
N LYS A 10 5.33 17.16 -12.95
CA LYS A 10 4.17 16.35 -13.32
C LYS A 10 4.17 15.00 -12.59
N LEU A 11 5.34 14.39 -12.43
CA LEU A 11 5.50 13.13 -11.69
C LEU A 11 5.17 13.31 -10.20
N LEU A 12 5.66 14.36 -9.55
CA LEU A 12 5.34 14.67 -8.14
C LEU A 12 3.84 14.93 -7.92
N ARG A 13 3.19 15.67 -8.82
CA ARG A 13 1.73 15.90 -8.73
C ARG A 13 0.94 14.60 -8.90
N THR A 14 1.41 13.73 -9.80
CA THR A 14 0.79 12.42 -10.00
C THR A 14 1.01 11.52 -8.80
N ASP A 15 2.17 11.62 -8.14
CA ASP A 15 2.49 10.91 -6.90
C ASP A 15 1.52 11.26 -5.78
N LEU A 16 1.26 12.55 -5.55
CA LEU A 16 0.26 13.00 -4.57
C LEU A 16 -1.12 12.36 -4.78
N ILE A 17 -1.58 12.30 -6.03
CA ILE A 17 -2.86 11.67 -6.38
C ILE A 17 -2.80 10.16 -6.11
N PHE A 18 -1.71 9.51 -6.55
CA PHE A 18 -1.52 8.07 -6.41
C PHE A 18 -1.40 7.64 -4.94
N GLY A 19 -0.63 8.38 -4.15
CA GLY A 19 -0.49 8.20 -2.70
C GLY A 19 -1.82 8.37 -1.96
N PHE A 20 -2.63 9.35 -2.35
CA PHE A 20 -3.97 9.53 -1.77
C PHE A 20 -4.89 8.37 -2.12
N LEU A 21 -4.94 7.94 -3.38
CA LEU A 21 -5.72 6.78 -3.80
C LEU A 21 -5.28 5.51 -3.05
N PHE A 22 -3.97 5.31 -2.89
CA PHE A 22 -3.41 4.19 -2.13
C PHE A 22 -3.80 4.25 -0.65
N PHE A 23 -3.80 5.43 -0.04
CA PHE A 23 -4.25 5.60 1.33
C PHE A 23 -5.72 5.20 1.50
N VAL A 24 -6.61 5.73 0.65
CA VAL A 24 -8.05 5.39 0.66
C VAL A 24 -8.27 3.90 0.44
N LEU A 25 -7.55 3.31 -0.51
CA LEU A 25 -7.63 1.90 -0.86
C LEU A 25 -7.16 0.99 0.28
N ASN A 26 -6.12 1.39 1.03
CA ASN A 26 -5.69 0.69 2.24
C ASN A 26 -6.73 0.74 3.37
N LEU A 27 -7.37 1.90 3.57
CA LEU A 27 -8.46 2.01 4.55
C LEU A 27 -9.66 1.11 4.19
N TRP A 28 -10.00 1.05 2.90
CA TRP A 28 -11.05 0.17 2.40
C TRP A 28 -10.70 -1.31 2.55
N LEU A 29 -9.46 -1.70 2.22
CA LEU A 29 -8.98 -3.08 2.37
C LEU A 29 -9.09 -3.59 3.79
N GLY A 30 -8.71 -2.78 4.79
CA GLY A 30 -8.80 -3.23 6.18
C GLY A 30 -10.23 -3.38 6.69
N ARG A 31 -11.21 -2.70 6.08
CA ARG A 31 -12.63 -2.98 6.33
C ARG A 31 -13.10 -4.27 5.67
N PHE A 32 -12.67 -4.53 4.44
CA PHE A 32 -13.03 -5.76 3.72
C PHE A 32 -12.39 -7.02 4.31
N LEU A 33 -11.17 -6.92 4.84
CA LEU A 33 -10.51 -8.03 5.54
C LEU A 33 -11.30 -8.49 6.77
N GLY A 34 -11.99 -7.56 7.46
CA GLY A 34 -12.90 -7.90 8.56
C GLY A 34 -14.19 -8.59 8.13
N LEU A 35 -14.54 -8.60 6.83
CA LEU A 35 -15.66 -9.36 6.28
C LEU A 35 -15.24 -10.76 5.78
N SER A 36 -13.98 -10.90 5.34
CA SER A 36 -13.46 -12.16 4.78
C SER A 36 -12.83 -13.08 5.82
N VAL A 37 -12.49 -12.57 7.00
CA VAL A 37 -11.80 -13.29 8.07
C VAL A 37 -12.69 -13.40 9.29
N ASP A 38 -12.61 -14.52 10.02
CA ASP A 38 -13.48 -14.81 11.16
C ASP A 38 -13.41 -13.68 12.19
N PRO A 39 -14.57 -13.12 12.64
CA PRO A 39 -14.60 -12.00 13.59
C PRO A 39 -13.82 -12.24 14.90
N GLU A 40 -13.61 -13.51 15.29
CA GLU A 40 -12.77 -13.86 16.46
C GLU A 40 -11.29 -13.55 16.27
N THR A 41 -10.81 -13.46 15.03
CA THR A 41 -9.41 -13.15 14.68
C THR A 41 -9.20 -11.71 14.21
N PHE A 42 -10.29 -10.94 14.07
CA PHE A 42 -10.21 -9.54 13.66
C PHE A 42 -9.96 -8.62 14.86
N GLU A 43 -8.76 -8.06 14.97
CA GLU A 43 -8.41 -7.06 16.00
C GLU A 43 -8.66 -5.62 15.49
N PRO A 44 -9.70 -4.90 15.97
CA PRO A 44 -10.03 -3.56 15.49
C PRO A 44 -8.96 -2.51 15.86
N SER A 45 -8.19 -2.76 16.92
CA SER A 45 -7.09 -1.92 17.38
C SER A 45 -5.95 -1.88 16.36
N LEU A 46 -5.55 -3.03 15.81
CA LEU A 46 -4.52 -3.12 14.77
C LEU A 46 -4.89 -2.32 13.52
N PHE A 47 -6.16 -2.37 13.10
CA PHE A 47 -6.65 -1.55 11.99
C PHE A 47 -6.47 -0.05 12.24
N ARG A 48 -6.85 0.45 13.43
CA ARG A 48 -6.71 1.88 13.78
C ARG A 48 -5.26 2.33 13.80
N TYR A 49 -4.35 1.54 14.37
CA TYR A 49 -2.93 1.86 14.39
C TYR A 49 -2.33 1.85 12.98
N SER A 50 -2.72 0.88 12.14
CA SER A 50 -2.27 0.81 10.75
C SER A 50 -2.73 2.03 9.94
N ALA A 51 -4.00 2.44 10.09
CA ALA A 51 -4.55 3.63 9.42
C ALA A 51 -3.83 4.92 9.81
N LEU A 52 -3.56 5.09 11.11
CA LEU A 52 -2.85 6.27 11.62
C LEU A 52 -1.40 6.30 11.12
N PHE A 53 -0.73 5.16 11.10
CA PHE A 53 0.61 5.02 10.55
C PHE A 53 0.67 5.35 9.06
N TYR A 54 -0.24 4.78 8.24
CA TYR A 54 -0.31 5.13 6.81
C TYR A 54 -0.61 6.62 6.59
N GLY A 55 -1.49 7.20 7.41
CA GLY A 55 -1.83 8.63 7.32
C GLY A 55 -0.63 9.52 7.60
N LEU A 56 0.14 9.23 8.66
CA LEU A 56 1.37 9.97 8.97
C LEU A 56 2.40 9.87 7.85
N MET A 57 2.58 8.68 7.28
CA MET A 57 3.55 8.49 6.19
C MET A 57 3.13 9.21 4.91
N PHE A 58 1.84 9.14 4.57
CA PHE A 58 1.31 9.92 3.46
C PHE A 58 1.57 11.41 3.64
N LEU A 59 1.35 11.96 4.85
CA LEU A 59 1.61 13.38 5.13
C LEU A 59 3.09 13.75 4.96
N ILE A 60 4.01 12.88 5.40
CA ILE A 60 5.45 13.13 5.26
C ILE A 60 5.86 13.16 3.79
N PHE A 61 5.44 12.17 2.99
CA PHE A 61 5.80 12.10 1.58
C PHE A 61 5.11 13.21 0.76
N ALA A 62 3.83 13.46 1.03
CA ALA A 62 3.12 14.59 0.42
C ALA A 62 3.76 15.93 0.77
N GLY A 63 4.26 16.09 2.00
CA GLY A 63 4.99 17.28 2.42
C GLY A 63 6.29 17.48 1.64
N ILE A 64 7.00 16.40 1.32
CA ILE A 64 8.20 16.43 0.47
C ILE A 64 7.82 16.84 -0.95
N ASP A 65 6.79 16.23 -1.53
CA ASP A 65 6.33 16.56 -2.89
C ASP A 65 5.90 18.02 -3.02
N ILE A 66 5.06 18.49 -2.10
CA ILE A 66 4.62 19.89 -2.06
C ILE A 66 5.82 20.82 -1.90
N SER A 67 6.77 20.48 -1.03
CA SER A 67 7.96 21.30 -0.82
C SER A 67 8.84 21.38 -2.07
N LEU A 68 9.00 20.28 -2.81
CA LEU A 68 9.74 20.24 -4.07
C LEU A 68 8.99 20.99 -5.19
N ILE A 69 7.66 20.86 -5.27
CA ILE A 69 6.81 21.61 -6.21
C ILE A 69 6.89 23.12 -5.94
N LEU A 70 7.00 23.53 -4.67
CA LEU A 70 7.18 24.92 -4.25
C LEU A 70 8.65 25.39 -4.32
N GLU A 71 9.54 24.62 -4.95
CA GLU A 71 10.96 24.93 -5.12
C GLU A 71 11.71 25.19 -3.79
N LYS A 72 11.21 24.64 -2.67
CA LYS A 72 11.90 24.75 -1.39
C LYS A 72 13.13 23.85 -1.38
N LYS A 73 14.24 24.39 -0.87
CA LYS A 73 15.47 23.63 -0.70
C LYS A 73 15.30 22.56 0.37
N ILE A 74 15.25 21.30 -0.05
CA ILE A 74 15.33 20.14 0.84
C ILE A 74 16.76 19.58 0.76
N PRO A 75 17.47 19.43 1.89
CA PRO A 75 18.79 18.83 1.90
C PRO A 75 18.79 17.44 1.24
N ARG A 76 19.84 17.15 0.45
CA ARG A 76 19.99 15.85 -0.21
C ARG A 76 19.98 14.69 0.78
N SER A 77 20.59 14.85 1.95
CA SER A 77 20.58 13.85 3.03
C SER A 77 19.16 13.50 3.47
N PHE A 78 18.27 14.49 3.57
CA PHE A 78 16.87 14.27 3.94
C PHE A 78 16.10 13.55 2.83
N ARG A 79 16.37 13.87 1.55
CA ARG A 79 15.76 13.17 0.41
C ARG A 79 16.21 11.71 0.31
N ILE A 80 17.49 11.44 0.56
CA ILE A 80 18.01 10.06 0.63
C ILE A 80 17.34 9.31 1.78
N LEU A 81 17.25 9.93 2.97
CA LEU A 81 16.56 9.33 4.11
C LEU A 81 15.09 9.02 3.78
N ALA A 82 14.37 9.95 3.15
CA ALA A 82 12.99 9.73 2.72
C ALA A 82 12.87 8.58 1.73
N GLY A 83 13.83 8.46 0.79
CA GLY A 83 13.90 7.33 -0.14
C GLY A 83 14.18 6.00 0.56
N ILE A 84 15.03 5.95 1.59
CA ILE A 84 15.23 4.72 2.39
C ILE A 84 13.96 4.39 3.17
N LEU A 85 13.35 5.39 3.80
CA LEU A 85 12.16 5.24 4.60
C LEU A 85 10.99 4.68 3.78
N VAL A 86 10.77 5.16 2.55
CA VAL A 86 9.65 4.68 1.72
C VAL A 86 9.74 3.17 1.47
N PHE A 87 10.94 2.61 1.24
CA PHE A 87 11.13 1.17 1.08
C PHE A 87 11.04 0.42 2.41
N ALA A 88 11.60 0.96 3.49
CA ALA A 88 11.44 0.39 4.83
C ALA A 88 9.95 0.26 5.20
N PHE A 89 9.11 1.22 4.80
CA PHE A 89 7.66 1.14 4.98
C PHE A 89 7.00 0.05 4.16
N ILE A 90 7.42 -0.17 2.90
CA ILE A 90 6.90 -1.29 2.10
C ILE A 90 7.23 -2.62 2.79
N PHE A 91 8.44 -2.79 3.31
CA PHE A 91 8.82 -4.00 4.05
C PHE A 91 8.01 -4.16 5.35
N GLY A 92 7.81 -3.07 6.10
CA GLY A 92 6.98 -3.10 7.31
C GLY A 92 5.52 -3.43 7.02
N GLU A 93 4.98 -2.91 5.92
CA GLU A 93 3.63 -3.24 5.44
C GLU A 93 3.52 -4.72 5.05
N LEU A 94 4.48 -5.26 4.30
CA LEU A 94 4.52 -6.66 3.94
C LEU A 94 4.61 -7.56 5.18
N PHE A 95 5.41 -7.18 6.16
CA PHE A 95 5.49 -7.90 7.43
C PHE A 95 4.16 -7.86 8.18
N TYR A 96 3.49 -6.72 8.25
CA TYR A 96 2.16 -6.59 8.85
C TYR A 96 1.11 -7.41 8.09
N GLN A 97 1.17 -7.42 6.76
CA GLN A 97 0.25 -8.18 5.90
C GLN A 97 0.53 -9.68 5.89
N SER A 98 1.71 -10.14 6.32
CA SER A 98 2.10 -11.56 6.28
C SER A 98 1.10 -12.49 6.97
N LYS A 99 0.54 -12.07 8.12
CA LYS A 99 -0.50 -12.82 8.82
C LYS A 99 -1.77 -12.95 7.98
N TRP A 100 -2.19 -11.87 7.34
CA TRP A 100 -3.37 -11.85 6.47
C TRP A 100 -3.15 -12.68 5.21
N VAL A 101 -1.97 -12.59 4.59
CA VAL A 101 -1.60 -13.41 3.44
C VAL A 101 -1.68 -14.90 3.79
N ARG A 102 -1.19 -15.29 4.98
CA ARG A 102 -1.29 -16.67 5.46
C ARG A 102 -2.74 -17.13 5.62
N ILE A 103 -3.59 -16.34 6.28
CA ILE A 103 -5.01 -16.67 6.48
C ILE A 103 -5.75 -16.79 5.14
N LEU A 104 -5.55 -15.82 4.24
CA LEU A 104 -6.18 -15.84 2.92
C LEU A 104 -5.69 -17.04 2.09
N TRP A 105 -4.41 -17.39 2.21
CA TRP A 105 -3.83 -18.56 1.53
C TRP A 105 -4.42 -19.88 2.07
N GLU A 106 -4.54 -20.02 3.39
CA GLU A 106 -5.17 -21.18 4.02
C GLU A 106 -6.64 -21.33 3.57
N ASN A 107 -7.39 -20.23 3.48
CA ASN A 107 -8.76 -20.23 2.93
C ASN A 107 -8.81 -20.67 1.46
N VAL A 108 -7.82 -20.25 0.65
CA VAL A 108 -7.72 -20.65 -0.76
C VAL A 108 -7.45 -22.16 -0.90
N LEU A 109 -6.60 -22.73 -0.03
CA LEU A 109 -6.31 -24.16 -0.02
C LEU A 109 -7.53 -25.00 0.43
N GLN A 110 -8.24 -24.55 1.47
CA GLN A 110 -9.42 -25.25 2.00
C GLN A 110 -10.62 -25.23 1.06
N GLY A 111 -10.79 -24.16 0.27
CA GLY A 111 -11.88 -24.04 -0.70
C GLY A 111 -11.83 -25.07 -1.85
N GLY A 112 -10.73 -25.82 -1.99
CA GLY A 112 -10.58 -26.87 -2.99
C GLY A 112 -11.11 -28.25 -2.58
N GLU A 113 -11.40 -28.50 -1.28
CA GLU A 113 -11.60 -29.85 -0.73
C GLU A 113 -12.88 -30.03 0.14
N SER A 114 -14.00 -29.36 -0.16
CA SER A 114 -15.20 -29.47 0.68
C SER A 114 -16.23 -30.50 0.19
N ASP A 115 -16.41 -31.58 0.97
CA ASP A 115 -17.54 -32.54 0.93
C ASP A 115 -18.71 -32.08 1.84
N GLU A 116 -18.82 -30.76 2.09
CA GLU A 116 -19.75 -30.15 3.04
C GLU A 116 -21.19 -30.01 2.49
N PRO A 117 -22.21 -29.96 3.37
CA PRO A 117 -23.60 -29.71 2.97
C PRO A 117 -23.76 -28.37 2.23
N ALA A 118 -24.78 -28.28 1.36
CA ALA A 118 -24.92 -27.21 0.35
C ALA A 118 -24.78 -25.76 0.87
N MET A 119 -25.23 -25.49 2.11
CA MET A 119 -25.12 -24.15 2.71
C MET A 119 -23.70 -23.82 3.19
N GLU A 120 -23.01 -24.80 3.77
CA GLU A 120 -21.62 -24.66 4.22
C GLU A 120 -20.68 -24.57 3.01
N ARG A 121 -20.92 -25.40 1.99
CA ARG A 121 -20.23 -25.34 0.70
C ARG A 121 -20.31 -23.97 0.02
N MET A 122 -21.49 -23.35 -0.02
CA MET A 122 -21.67 -22.01 -0.59
C MET A 122 -20.87 -20.94 0.19
N ARG A 123 -20.80 -21.06 1.52
CA ARG A 123 -20.02 -20.16 2.38
C ARG A 123 -18.51 -20.34 2.14
N THR A 124 -18.06 -21.60 2.00
CA THR A 124 -16.67 -21.96 1.73
C THR A 124 -16.23 -21.49 0.33
N GLU A 125 -17.07 -21.64 -0.70
CA GLU A 125 -16.82 -21.11 -2.05
C GLU A 125 -16.72 -19.57 -2.08
N LEU A 126 -17.61 -18.87 -1.36
CA LEU A 126 -17.54 -17.42 -1.23
C LEU A 126 -16.26 -16.96 -0.51
N ARG A 127 -15.88 -17.65 0.57
CA ARG A 127 -14.62 -17.39 1.29
C ARG A 127 -13.40 -17.62 0.38
N TYR A 128 -13.41 -18.67 -0.44
CA TYR A 128 -12.37 -18.95 -1.43
C TYR A 128 -12.24 -17.83 -2.46
N ILE A 129 -13.34 -17.47 -3.14
CA ILE A 129 -13.33 -16.44 -4.20
C ILE A 129 -12.86 -15.10 -3.65
N LEU A 130 -13.40 -14.68 -2.50
CA LEU A 130 -13.01 -13.43 -1.84
C LEU A 130 -11.53 -13.45 -1.42
N SER A 131 -11.05 -14.58 -0.87
CA SER A 131 -9.66 -14.70 -0.43
C SER A 131 -8.69 -14.64 -1.60
N LEU A 132 -9.02 -15.29 -2.73
CA LEU A 132 -8.23 -15.25 -3.95
C LEU A 132 -8.14 -13.82 -4.51
N ILE A 133 -9.28 -13.13 -4.63
CA ILE A 133 -9.32 -11.73 -5.11
C ILE A 133 -8.48 -10.82 -4.22
N LEU A 134 -8.62 -10.94 -2.89
CA LEU A 134 -7.87 -10.13 -1.94
C LEU A 134 -6.35 -10.41 -2.01
N LEU A 135 -5.96 -11.67 -2.16
CA LEU A 135 -4.55 -12.06 -2.26
C LEU A 135 -3.91 -11.55 -3.56
N THR A 136 -4.57 -11.74 -4.71
CA THR A 136 -4.12 -11.17 -5.99
C THR A 136 -4.01 -9.66 -5.92
N PHE A 137 -4.99 -9.01 -5.31
CA PHE A 137 -5.01 -7.56 -5.15
C PHE A 137 -3.86 -7.07 -4.25
N MET A 138 -3.57 -7.73 -3.13
CA MET A 138 -2.44 -7.38 -2.26
C MET A 138 -1.10 -7.46 -2.98
N ILE A 139 -0.89 -8.51 -3.80
CA ILE A 139 0.33 -8.67 -4.60
C ILE A 139 0.45 -7.55 -5.63
N LEU A 140 -0.60 -7.32 -6.42
CA LEU A 140 -0.59 -6.30 -7.47
C LEU A 140 -0.38 -4.89 -6.89
N LYS A 141 -1.08 -4.58 -5.78
CA LYS A 141 -0.94 -3.32 -5.04
C LYS A 141 0.50 -3.09 -4.59
N THR A 142 1.14 -4.12 -4.04
CA THR A 142 2.52 -4.04 -3.56
C THR A 142 3.50 -3.82 -4.72
N LEU A 143 3.36 -4.57 -5.81
CA LEU A 143 4.22 -4.44 -6.99
C LEU A 143 4.13 -3.03 -7.60
N LEU A 144 2.91 -2.53 -7.78
CA LEU A 144 2.67 -1.17 -8.27
C LEU A 144 3.35 -0.14 -7.38
N ARG A 145 3.25 -0.30 -6.05
CA ARG A 145 3.88 0.63 -5.09
C ARG A 145 5.40 0.58 -5.13
N ILE A 146 6.01 -0.60 -5.30
CA ILE A 146 7.47 -0.73 -5.43
C ILE A 146 7.96 0.01 -6.68
N VAL A 147 7.32 -0.25 -7.82
CA VAL A 147 7.68 0.40 -9.10
C VAL A 147 7.48 1.92 -9.01
N TRP A 148 6.35 2.34 -8.44
CA TRP A 148 6.02 3.76 -8.32
C TRP A 148 7.00 4.50 -7.39
N ASN A 149 7.27 3.95 -6.21
CA ASN A 149 8.20 4.55 -5.26
C ASN A 149 9.64 4.59 -5.79
N PHE A 150 10.04 3.62 -6.63
CA PHE A 150 11.32 3.67 -7.33
C PHE A 150 11.44 4.91 -8.24
N PHE A 151 10.40 5.21 -9.02
CA PHE A 151 10.37 6.42 -9.84
C PHE A 151 10.32 7.71 -9.01
N TRP A 152 9.57 7.69 -7.90
CA TRP A 152 9.53 8.81 -6.96
C TRP A 152 10.90 9.12 -6.36
N VAL A 153 11.61 8.11 -5.83
CA VAL A 153 12.97 8.27 -5.27
C VAL A 153 13.92 8.82 -6.31
N LYS A 154 13.88 8.30 -7.55
CA LYS A 154 14.69 8.83 -8.65
C LYS A 154 14.39 10.31 -8.90
N THR A 155 13.12 10.70 -8.86
CA THR A 155 12.68 12.08 -9.09
C THR A 155 13.19 13.02 -8.01
N ILE A 156 12.97 12.71 -6.72
CA ILE A 156 13.38 13.61 -5.63
C ILE A 156 14.91 13.78 -5.58
N LEU A 157 15.68 12.73 -5.92
CA LEU A 157 17.14 12.80 -5.92
C LEU A 157 17.69 13.59 -7.12
N TYR A 158 16.97 13.63 -8.24
CA TYR A 158 17.38 14.39 -9.43
C TYR A 158 17.17 15.91 -9.31
N PHE A 159 16.34 16.36 -8.36
CA PHE A 159 16.11 17.79 -8.07
C PHE A 159 17.35 18.58 -7.61
N ASP A 160 18.52 17.95 -7.46
CA ASP A 160 19.81 18.66 -7.25
C ASP A 160 20.42 19.26 -8.52
N HIS A 161 19.94 18.87 -9.71
CA HIS A 161 20.49 19.30 -11.00
C HIS A 161 19.70 20.44 -11.69
N SER A 162 18.73 21.04 -11.00
CA SER A 162 17.91 22.15 -11.50
C SER A 162 18.27 23.48 -10.84
#